data_AF-A0A526YNA2-F1
#
_entry.id   AF-A0A526YNA2-F1
#
_cell.length_a   1.000
_cell.length_b   1.000
_cell.length_c   1.000
_cell.angle_alpha   90.00
_cell.angle_beta   90.00
_cell.angle_gamma   90.00
#
_symmetry.space_group_name_H-M   'P 1'
#
loop_
_entity.id
_entity.type
_entity.pdbx_description
1 polymer ?
#
loop_
_entity_poly.entity_id
_entity_poly.type
_entity_poly.pdbx_seq_one_letter_code
_entity_poly.pdbx_strand_id
1 'polypeptide(L)'
;WDEGPNRQVTSASIAAMLEEGLAANDAFVGAKQGDAGAVLSAAGRTVTATYAFPYQNHATMEPMNATALYTPERCEVWVPTQNGEASLAAAAEAAGLPVQQCEVHKIHLGGGFGRRGNFQDYV
;
A
#
# COMPACT_ATOMS: atom_id res chain seq x y z
N TRP A 1 -13.82 -9.32 -20.44
CA TRP A 1 -13.09 -8.77 -19.28
C TRP A 1 -13.83 -9.23 -18.03
N ASP A 2 -13.13 -9.83 -17.08
CA ASP A 2 -13.68 -10.16 -15.77
C ASP A 2 -13.21 -9.09 -14.78
N GLU A 3 -14.14 -8.33 -14.21
CA GLU A 3 -13.84 -7.24 -13.27
C GLU A 3 -13.58 -7.75 -11.85
N GLY A 4 -13.77 -9.06 -11.60
CA GLY A 4 -13.52 -9.70 -10.31
C GLY A 4 -14.52 -9.31 -9.22
N PRO A 5 -14.32 -9.82 -7.99
CA PRO A 5 -15.27 -9.67 -6.88
C PRO A 5 -15.44 -8.22 -6.40
N ASN A 6 -14.44 -7.36 -6.63
CA ASN A 6 -14.41 -5.99 -6.12
C ASN A 6 -14.96 -4.95 -7.11
N ARG A 7 -15.56 -5.37 -8.23
CA ARG A 7 -16.07 -4.47 -9.27
C ARG A 7 -17.10 -3.44 -8.82
N GLN A 8 -17.80 -3.71 -7.71
CA GLN A 8 -18.82 -2.82 -7.15
C GLN A 8 -18.28 -1.90 -6.03
N VAL A 9 -16.99 -1.98 -5.69
CA VAL A 9 -16.40 -1.13 -4.67
C VAL A 9 -16.30 0.30 -5.19
N THR A 10 -16.82 1.26 -4.43
CA THR A 10 -16.81 2.68 -4.75
C THR A 10 -16.30 3.50 -3.58
N SER A 11 -15.89 4.75 -3.82
CA SER A 11 -15.57 5.69 -2.72
C SER A 11 -16.74 5.85 -1.75
N ALA A 12 -17.98 5.78 -2.24
CA ALA A 12 -19.18 5.87 -1.40
C ALA A 12 -19.35 4.64 -0.50
N SER A 13 -19.17 3.42 -1.03
CA SER A 13 -19.26 2.20 -0.22
C SER A 13 -18.16 2.13 0.83
N ILE A 14 -16.96 2.63 0.52
CA ILE A 14 -15.85 2.72 1.48
C ILE A 14 -16.16 3.76 2.56
N ALA A 15 -16.65 4.94 2.19
CA ALA A 15 -17.02 5.97 3.16
C ALA A 15 -18.08 5.46 4.14
N ALA A 16 -19.12 4.79 3.65
CA ALA A 16 -20.15 4.18 4.49
C ALA A 16 -19.58 3.13 5.46
N MET A 17 -18.66 2.28 4.98
CA MET A 17 -17.97 1.29 5.83
C MET A 17 -17.12 1.95 6.93
N LEU A 18 -16.43 3.05 6.62
CA LEU A 18 -15.65 3.80 7.62
C LEU A 18 -16.55 4.51 8.64
N GLU A 19 -17.68 5.07 8.22
CA GLU A 19 -18.68 5.68 9.11
C GLU A 19 -19.30 4.65 10.07
N GLU A 20 -19.64 3.47 9.56
CA GLU A 20 -20.12 2.35 10.39
C GLU A 20 -19.06 1.95 11.44
N GLY A 21 -17.80 1.84 11.03
CA GLY A 21 -16.69 1.51 11.92
C GLY A 21 -16.44 2.55 13.03
N LEU A 22 -16.68 3.83 12.78
CA LEU A 22 -16.57 4.88 13.79
C LEU A 22 -17.61 4.76 14.91
N ALA A 23 -18.79 4.20 14.60
CA ALA A 23 -19.88 4.00 15.55
C ALA A 23 -19.89 2.59 16.19
N ALA A 24 -18.99 1.71 15.77
CA ALA A 24 -18.95 0.32 16.21
C ALA A 24 -18.53 0.21 17.69
N ASN A 25 -19.25 -0.60 18.46
CA ASN A 25 -18.93 -0.89 19.86
C ASN A 25 -17.78 -1.90 20.01
N ASP A 26 -17.57 -2.73 18.98
CA ASP A 26 -16.49 -3.70 18.90
C ASP A 26 -15.46 -3.22 17.87
N ALA A 27 -14.49 -2.44 18.36
CA ALA A 27 -13.45 -1.82 17.54
C ALA A 27 -12.07 -2.30 17.99
N PHE A 28 -11.19 -2.56 17.02
CA PHE A 28 -9.81 -2.92 17.30
C PHE A 28 -9.05 -1.76 17.96
N VAL A 29 -8.53 -1.99 19.17
CA VAL A 29 -7.75 -1.00 19.91
C VAL A 29 -6.26 -1.18 19.59
N GLY A 30 -5.75 -0.39 18.65
CA GLY A 30 -4.33 -0.41 18.27
C GLY A 30 -3.39 0.18 19.33
N ALA A 31 -3.87 1.11 20.14
CA ALA A 31 -3.14 1.69 21.27
C ALA A 31 -4.11 2.17 22.35
N LYS A 32 -3.77 1.94 23.62
CA LYS A 32 -4.54 2.41 24.77
C LYS A 32 -3.60 3.04 25.79
N GLN A 33 -3.91 4.25 26.23
CA GLN A 33 -3.21 4.92 27.32
C GLN A 33 -4.25 5.44 28.31
N GLY A 34 -4.20 4.96 29.56
CA GLY A 34 -5.18 5.27 30.59
C GLY A 34 -6.62 4.87 30.20
N ASP A 35 -7.59 5.59 30.76
CA ASP A 35 -9.02 5.45 30.47
C ASP A 35 -9.57 6.75 29.87
N ALA A 36 -9.35 6.93 28.56
CA ALA A 36 -9.85 8.08 27.84
C ALA A 36 -11.38 8.19 27.88
N GLY A 37 -12.10 7.06 27.91
CA GLY A 37 -13.56 7.03 27.99
C GLY A 37 -14.06 7.66 29.28
N ALA A 38 -13.54 7.22 30.43
CA ALA A 38 -13.92 7.79 31.72
C ALA A 38 -13.61 9.29 31.81
N VAL A 39 -12.45 9.73 31.31
CA VAL A 39 -12.06 11.16 31.32
C VAL A 39 -12.97 11.99 30.41
N LEU A 40 -13.29 11.52 29.20
CA LEU A 40 -14.18 12.21 28.27
C LEU A 40 -15.62 12.27 28.79
N SER A 41 -16.11 11.22 29.44
CA SER A 41 -17.45 11.20 30.05
C SER A 41 -17.56 12.13 31.27
N ALA A 42 -16.46 12.35 31.99
CA ALA A 42 -16.41 13.27 33.13
C ALA A 42 -16.12 14.73 32.74
N ALA A 43 -15.83 15.01 31.47
CA ALA A 43 -15.46 16.33 31.00
C ALA A 43 -16.66 17.30 31.04
N GLY A 44 -16.44 18.51 31.57
CA GLY A 44 -17.48 19.56 31.60
C GLY A 44 -17.85 20.14 30.22
N ARG A 45 -17.04 19.87 29.20
CA ARG A 45 -17.33 20.20 27.79
C ARG A 45 -16.56 19.26 26.86
N THR A 46 -17.28 18.68 25.90
CA THR A 46 -16.71 17.84 24.84
C THR A 46 -16.95 18.49 23.48
N VAL A 47 -15.95 18.44 22.60
CA VAL A 47 -16.08 18.84 21.19
C VAL A 47 -15.85 17.61 20.34
N THR A 48 -16.82 17.30 19.49
CA THR A 48 -16.78 16.16 18.59
C THR A 48 -16.84 16.66 17.15
N ALA A 49 -16.00 16.10 16.30
CA ALA A 49 -16.01 16.36 14.87
C ALA A 49 -15.57 15.11 14.11
N THR A 50 -16.18 14.87 12.97
CA THR A 50 -15.79 13.80 12.03
C THR A 50 -15.00 14.43 10.90
N TYR A 51 -13.85 13.83 10.57
CA TYR A 51 -13.00 14.27 9.47
C TYR A 51 -12.82 13.10 8.50
N ALA A 52 -12.80 13.42 7.21
CA ALA A 52 -12.55 12.46 6.14
C ALA A 52 -11.60 13.06 5.11
N PHE A 53 -10.90 12.19 4.39
CA PHE A 53 -9.96 12.58 3.35
C PHE A 53 -10.07 11.63 2.16
N PRO A 54 -10.07 12.13 0.91
CA PRO A 54 -10.21 11.27 -0.26
C PRO A 54 -8.96 10.41 -0.49
N TYR A 55 -9.13 9.33 -1.24
CA TYR A 55 -7.99 8.60 -1.80
C TYR A 55 -7.16 9.52 -2.69
N GLN A 56 -5.84 9.40 -2.58
CA GLN A 56 -4.90 10.14 -3.40
C GLN A 56 -4.07 9.19 -4.24
N ASN A 57 -3.83 9.60 -5.48
CA ASN A 57 -2.83 8.98 -6.32
C ASN A 57 -1.47 9.63 -6.07
N HIS A 58 -0.42 8.82 -6.09
CA HIS A 58 0.96 9.28 -5.95
C HIS A 58 1.43 10.21 -7.08
N ALA A 59 0.75 10.15 -8.24
CA ALA A 59 0.97 11.05 -9.39
C ALA A 59 2.45 11.18 -9.82
N THR A 60 3.17 10.06 -9.91
CA THR A 60 4.55 10.07 -10.40
C THR A 60 4.58 10.53 -11.86
N MET A 61 5.53 11.39 -12.21
CA MET A 61 5.68 11.88 -13.60
C MET A 61 6.12 10.75 -14.54
N GLU A 62 6.95 9.84 -14.04
CA GLU A 62 7.30 8.61 -14.73
C GLU A 62 6.23 7.53 -14.50
N PRO A 63 5.64 6.95 -15.57
CA PRO A 63 4.79 5.78 -15.47
C PRO A 63 5.49 4.58 -14.83
N MET A 64 4.73 3.71 -14.17
CA MET A 64 5.26 2.46 -13.64
C MET A 64 5.85 1.62 -14.79
N ASN A 65 7.11 1.21 -14.65
CA ASN A 65 7.83 0.44 -15.66
C ASN A 65 8.90 -0.45 -15.01
N ALA A 66 9.25 -1.51 -15.71
CA ALA A 66 10.41 -2.35 -15.47
C ALA A 66 10.78 -3.03 -16.79
N THR A 67 12.05 -3.34 -16.98
CA THR A 67 12.52 -4.17 -18.10
C THR A 67 13.20 -5.40 -17.50
N ALA A 68 12.74 -6.59 -17.90
CA ALA A 68 13.32 -7.85 -17.46
C ALA A 68 14.02 -8.58 -18.62
N LEU A 69 15.21 -9.12 -18.35
CA LEU A 69 15.91 -10.06 -19.20
C LEU A 69 15.97 -11.40 -18.48
N TYR A 70 15.22 -12.38 -19.00
CA TYR A 70 15.06 -13.68 -18.37
C TYR A 70 15.67 -14.80 -19.23
N THR A 71 16.29 -15.75 -18.54
CA THR A 71 16.75 -17.05 -19.02
C THR A 71 16.44 -18.10 -17.94
N PRO A 72 16.40 -19.41 -18.27
CA PRO A 72 16.19 -20.45 -17.26
C PRO A 72 17.24 -20.47 -16.13
N GLU A 73 18.38 -19.81 -16.31
CA GLU A 73 19.48 -19.76 -15.33
C GLU A 73 19.65 -18.39 -14.64
N ARG A 74 19.03 -17.33 -15.15
CA ARG A 74 19.21 -15.95 -14.65
C ARG A 74 18.06 -15.01 -15.00
N CYS A 75 17.75 -14.08 -14.10
CA CYS A 75 16.82 -12.97 -14.33
C CYS A 75 17.46 -11.63 -13.95
N GLU A 76 17.50 -10.68 -14.87
CA GLU A 76 17.91 -9.30 -14.60
C GLU A 76 16.74 -8.34 -14.76
N VAL A 77 16.61 -7.39 -13.85
CA VAL A 77 15.54 -6.39 -13.91
C VAL A 77 16.10 -4.98 -13.75
N TRP A 78 15.86 -4.11 -14.73
CA TRP A 78 16.04 -2.67 -14.60
C TRP A 78 14.74 -2.05 -14.15
N VAL A 79 14.75 -1.45 -12.96
CA VAL A 79 13.52 -0.91 -12.35
C VAL A 79 13.81 0.38 -11.59
N PRO A 80 12.99 1.44 -11.80
CA PRO A 80 13.00 2.61 -10.94
C PRO A 80 12.23 2.25 -9.66
N THR A 81 12.95 1.91 -8.59
CA THR A 81 12.37 1.44 -7.31
C THR A 81 12.96 2.18 -6.12
N GLN A 82 12.14 2.41 -5.08
CA GLN A 82 12.61 2.90 -3.78
C GLN A 82 13.07 1.74 -2.88
N ASN A 83 12.66 0.49 -3.18
CA ASN A 83 13.03 -0.70 -2.41
C ASN A 83 13.55 -1.80 -3.34
N GLY A 84 14.88 -1.87 -3.48
CA GLY A 84 15.54 -2.85 -4.34
C GLY A 84 15.50 -4.28 -3.83
N GLU A 85 15.43 -4.49 -2.51
CA GLU A 85 15.35 -5.83 -1.93
C GLU A 85 13.99 -6.46 -2.22
N ALA A 86 12.90 -5.69 -2.07
CA ALA A 86 11.57 -6.14 -2.46
C ALA A 86 11.47 -6.41 -3.96
N SER A 87 12.11 -5.59 -4.81
CA SER A 87 12.20 -5.85 -6.25
C SER A 87 12.96 -7.12 -6.58
N LEU A 88 14.04 -7.42 -5.85
CA LEU A 88 14.80 -8.64 -6.07
C LEU A 88 14.01 -9.88 -5.65
N ALA A 89 13.30 -9.80 -4.52
CA ALA A 89 12.41 -10.87 -4.06
C ALA A 89 11.29 -11.14 -5.07
N ALA A 90 10.62 -10.09 -5.57
CA ALA A 90 9.58 -10.22 -6.59
C ALA A 90 10.11 -10.81 -7.90
N ALA A 91 11.29 -10.35 -8.35
CA ALA A 91 11.93 -10.88 -9.57
C ALA A 91 12.26 -12.37 -9.44
N ALA A 92 12.77 -12.81 -8.28
CA ALA A 92 13.08 -14.21 -8.03
C ALA A 92 11.83 -15.09 -7.96
N GLU A 93 10.79 -14.62 -7.27
CA GLU A 93 9.49 -15.30 -7.19
C GLU A 93 8.85 -15.45 -8.56
N ALA A 94 8.77 -14.37 -9.34
CA ALA A 94 8.19 -14.37 -10.68
C ALA A 94 8.98 -15.23 -11.67
N ALA A 95 10.32 -15.23 -11.58
CA ALA A 95 11.19 -16.04 -12.42
C ALA A 95 11.22 -17.53 -12.02
N GLY A 96 10.79 -17.87 -10.80
CA GLY A 96 10.93 -19.21 -10.24
C GLY A 96 12.38 -19.63 -10.00
N LEU A 97 13.28 -18.66 -9.80
CA LEU A 97 14.72 -18.88 -9.62
C LEU A 97 15.16 -18.55 -8.18
N PRO A 98 16.23 -19.19 -7.67
CA PRO A 98 16.90 -18.73 -6.46
C PRO A 98 17.33 -17.26 -6.58
N VAL A 99 17.23 -16.49 -5.48
CA VAL A 99 17.59 -15.06 -5.44
C VAL A 99 19.02 -14.79 -5.96
N GLN A 100 19.97 -15.71 -5.75
CA GLN A 100 21.35 -15.58 -6.22
C GLN A 100 21.49 -15.63 -7.75
N GLN A 101 20.46 -16.09 -8.45
CA GLN A 101 20.35 -16.08 -9.92
C GLN A 101 19.57 -14.86 -10.43
N CYS A 102 19.17 -13.94 -9.56
CA CYS A 102 18.46 -12.73 -9.93
C CYS A 102 19.28 -11.48 -9.61
N GLU A 103 19.10 -10.44 -10.41
CA GLU A 103 19.77 -9.16 -10.20
C GLU A 103 18.82 -7.99 -10.51
N VAL A 104 18.83 -7.00 -9.62
CA VAL A 104 18.03 -5.79 -9.78
C VAL A 104 18.95 -4.59 -9.95
N HIS A 105 18.85 -3.98 -11.12
CA HIS A 105 19.48 -2.72 -11.47
C HIS A 105 18.54 -1.57 -11.08
N LYS A 106 18.82 -0.96 -9.93
CA LYS A 106 18.12 0.24 -9.47
C LYS A 106 18.49 1.43 -10.35
N ILE A 107 17.55 1.90 -11.16
CA ILE A 107 17.72 3.10 -11.99
C ILE A 107 17.11 4.34 -11.32
N HIS A 108 17.50 5.53 -11.79
CA HIS A 108 16.89 6.78 -11.35
C HIS A 108 15.38 6.78 -11.64
N LEU A 109 14.59 7.33 -10.72
CA LEU A 109 13.13 7.30 -10.77
C LEU A 109 12.55 8.70 -10.97
N GLY A 110 11.51 8.81 -11.80
CA GLY A 110 10.77 10.06 -12.05
C GLY A 110 9.63 10.30 -11.06
N GLY A 111 9.94 10.11 -9.78
CA GLY A 111 8.99 10.19 -8.66
C GLY A 111 8.54 8.83 -8.15
N GLY A 112 8.23 8.77 -6.85
CA GLY A 112 7.73 7.57 -6.17
C GLY A 112 6.68 7.91 -5.13
N PHE A 113 7.00 8.81 -4.21
CA PHE A 113 6.08 9.31 -3.17
C PHE A 113 5.43 8.20 -2.33
N GLY A 114 6.07 7.02 -2.23
CA GLY A 114 5.54 5.83 -1.57
C GLY A 114 5.11 4.73 -2.53
N ARG A 115 4.74 5.05 -3.79
CA ARG A 115 4.24 4.09 -4.79
C ARG A 115 5.23 2.98 -5.13
N ARG A 116 6.52 3.29 -5.07
CA ARG A 116 7.64 2.43 -5.48
C ARG A 116 8.41 1.85 -4.28
N GLY A 117 7.84 1.87 -3.06
CA GLY A 117 8.58 1.63 -1.82
C GLY A 117 8.26 0.38 -1.00
N ASN A 118 7.04 -0.16 -1.07
CA ASN A 118 6.65 -1.24 -0.16
C ASN A 118 6.64 -2.61 -0.86
N PHE A 119 5.56 -2.91 -1.57
CA PHE A 119 5.38 -4.11 -2.39
C PHE A 119 5.59 -3.76 -3.87
N GLN A 120 6.17 -4.69 -4.61
CA GLN A 120 6.35 -4.57 -6.05
C GLN A 120 5.23 -5.35 -6.74
N ASP A 121 4.29 -4.63 -7.34
CA ASP A 121 3.13 -5.18 -8.04
C ASP A 121 3.29 -5.14 -9.57
N TYR A 122 4.46 -4.74 -10.05
CA TYR A 122 4.77 -4.52 -11.47
C TYR A 122 6.17 -5.03 -11.87
N VAL A 123 6.86 -5.67 -10.93
CA VAL A 123 8.13 -6.37 -11.14
C VAL A 123 7.85 -7.86 -11.07
#